data_AF-Q88PW7-F1
#
_entry.id   AF-Q88PW7-F1
#
_cell.length_a   1.000
_cell.length_b   1.000
_cell.length_c   1.000
_cell.angle_alpha   90.00
_cell.angle_beta   90.00
_cell.angle_gamma   90.00
#
_symmetry.space_group_name_H-M   'P 1'
#
loop_
_entity.id
_entity.type
_entity.pdbx_description
1 polymer ?
#
loop_
_entity_poly.entity_id
_entity_poly.type
_entity_poly.pdbx_seq_one_letter_code
_entity_poly.pdbx_strand_id
1 'polypeptide(L)'
;MEEFAVSRRHSVLLWGVNLCAISASTLSYIYFSYYIYAHTASLILSQVVLFAPMVLPVILVAPIYRLADYLAPRTLLWSANLLSLGCAAATYKILPHHVEVVVLGAVVIGTLDALQRVGRIVAIKCYFPGAQIASSVPLTLTAQFIAGGLAGISLLLFKANMTPGLALLITVSLFSIAALAAYLLPAPTKPPITVQVAPRLLTALGSLLHEYPALRLSLYQFIVFVSLFQGFFNVSRVLLPAYVLGLGEVYVGLLQAVNSVAALVGAVLFYRLGKCNVQPLPMPMAVVSGLFMMLAAFGHDIQSSYIAYFLYIFFFELAFFKLQADLVRSTPTSAMPLMASVQYAGVYLGMIITIFAGSILVKYVGLFSTSIIFVAFYFVASNALRTTVRDQGKTTCLNNFFKENNMPTLARVFPFVRLLDLANILTMFNIGLAFGTVYFALQRRFVLAATMICLAAMLDFLDGHIARRYLAANSAQRAFGKHLDSFADLLNFSITPALVILILDQSLSATLAAVTLVFTAILRLSLFGMPGTSAGGGYQGLPTTYSGFVFALALMGLSAGHYGAGVIVGLMALVGILQVTSLRIPKYGAPSTVACFAMLFGLSTIYFHPW
;
A
#
# COMPACT_ATOMS: atom_id res chain seq x y z
N MET A 1 0.09 -17.12 -34.11
CA MET A 1 0.01 -15.64 -34.28
C MET A 1 -1.43 -15.13 -34.14
N GLU A 2 -2.44 -15.84 -34.65
CA GLU A 2 -3.86 -15.47 -34.46
C GLU A 2 -4.30 -15.40 -33.00
N GLU A 3 -3.94 -16.38 -32.16
CA GLU A 3 -4.33 -16.39 -30.73
C GLU A 3 -3.78 -15.17 -29.95
N PHE A 4 -2.57 -14.71 -30.32
CA PHE A 4 -1.97 -13.48 -29.79
C PHE A 4 -2.66 -12.21 -30.31
N ALA A 5 -3.06 -12.17 -31.58
CA ALA A 5 -3.79 -11.05 -32.17
C ALA A 5 -5.21 -10.91 -31.58
N VAL A 6 -5.88 -12.03 -31.35
CA VAL A 6 -7.20 -12.12 -30.71
C VAL A 6 -7.14 -11.66 -29.25
N SER A 7 -6.15 -12.15 -28.47
CA SER A 7 -5.91 -11.71 -27.09
C SER A 7 -5.62 -10.19 -26.99
N ARG A 8 -4.84 -9.64 -27.93
CA ARG A 8 -4.56 -8.20 -27.99
C ARG A 8 -5.83 -7.38 -28.29
N ARG A 9 -6.67 -7.81 -29.22
CA ARG A 9 -7.92 -7.11 -29.57
C ARG A 9 -8.87 -7.05 -28.38
N HIS A 10 -9.05 -8.15 -27.64
CA HIS A 10 -9.90 -8.18 -26.45
C HIS A 10 -9.37 -7.26 -25.36
N SER A 11 -8.05 -7.22 -25.17
CA SER A 11 -7.40 -6.37 -24.17
C SER A 11 -7.57 -4.88 -24.49
N VAL A 12 -7.42 -4.48 -25.75
CA VAL A 12 -7.62 -3.08 -26.18
C VAL A 12 -9.08 -2.65 -26.06
N LEU A 13 -10.03 -3.50 -26.46
CA LEU A 13 -11.45 -3.19 -26.34
C LEU A 13 -11.86 -3.03 -24.87
N LEU A 14 -11.48 -3.97 -24.01
CA LEU A 14 -11.78 -3.89 -22.58
C LEU A 14 -11.10 -2.67 -21.92
N TRP A 15 -9.87 -2.35 -22.31
CA TRP A 15 -9.19 -1.13 -21.87
C TRP A 15 -9.91 0.15 -22.32
N GLY A 16 -10.38 0.20 -23.57
CA GLY A 16 -11.14 1.33 -24.11
C GLY A 16 -12.48 1.54 -23.39
N VAL A 17 -13.22 0.45 -23.10
CA VAL A 17 -14.43 0.48 -22.26
C VAL A 17 -14.09 1.10 -20.90
N ASN A 18 -13.03 0.65 -20.25
CA ASN A 18 -12.64 1.13 -18.92
C ASN A 18 -12.28 2.61 -18.94
N LEU A 19 -11.44 3.02 -19.88
CA LEU A 19 -10.94 4.39 -19.96
C LEU A 19 -12.10 5.37 -20.13
N CYS A 20 -12.99 5.09 -21.08
CA CYS A 20 -14.09 5.99 -21.41
C CYS A 20 -15.16 6.00 -20.31
N ALA A 21 -15.57 4.83 -19.80
CA ALA A 21 -16.59 4.74 -18.77
C ALA A 21 -16.16 5.38 -17.44
N ILE A 22 -14.91 5.15 -16.99
CA ILE A 22 -14.39 5.76 -15.75
C ILE A 22 -14.23 7.27 -15.93
N SER A 23 -13.75 7.72 -17.09
CA SER A 23 -13.58 9.15 -17.35
C SER A 23 -14.94 9.86 -17.31
N ALA A 24 -15.97 9.28 -17.94
CA ALA A 24 -17.32 9.82 -17.97
C ALA A 24 -17.96 9.90 -16.58
N SER A 25 -17.87 8.82 -15.79
CA SER A 25 -18.42 8.78 -14.44
C SER A 25 -17.69 9.74 -13.49
N THR A 26 -16.36 9.74 -13.52
CA THR A 26 -15.52 10.62 -12.68
C THR A 26 -15.76 12.09 -13.00
N LEU A 27 -15.80 12.46 -14.29
CA LEU A 27 -16.13 13.82 -14.71
C LEU A 27 -17.53 14.23 -14.21
N SER A 28 -18.50 13.32 -14.29
CA SER A 28 -19.85 13.56 -13.79
C SER A 28 -19.86 13.85 -12.30
N TYR A 29 -19.23 13.02 -11.45
CA TYR A 29 -19.22 13.26 -10.00
C TYR A 29 -18.56 14.58 -9.62
N ILE A 30 -17.43 14.92 -10.24
CA ILE A 30 -16.72 16.16 -9.92
C ILE A 30 -17.55 17.37 -10.37
N TYR A 31 -18.11 17.34 -11.58
CA TYR A 31 -18.93 18.44 -12.08
C TYR A 31 -20.22 18.60 -11.27
N PHE A 32 -20.91 17.50 -10.96
CA PHE A 32 -22.10 17.46 -10.12
C PHE A 32 -21.84 18.05 -8.73
N SER A 33 -20.74 17.65 -8.08
CA SER A 33 -20.31 18.16 -6.78
C SER A 33 -19.99 19.65 -6.81
N TYR A 34 -19.34 20.14 -7.86
CA TYR A 34 -19.10 21.56 -8.08
C TYR A 34 -20.41 22.34 -8.29
N TYR A 35 -21.28 21.85 -9.19
CA TYR A 35 -22.50 22.54 -9.59
C TYR A 35 -23.47 22.71 -8.42
N ILE A 36 -23.66 21.66 -7.62
CA ILE A 36 -24.54 21.72 -6.46
C ILE A 36 -23.99 22.67 -5.38
N TYR A 37 -22.67 22.69 -5.17
CA TYR A 37 -22.03 23.63 -4.24
C TYR A 37 -22.21 25.08 -4.71
N ALA A 38 -22.00 25.36 -5.99
CA ALA A 38 -22.13 26.69 -6.55
C ALA A 38 -23.54 27.29 -6.42
N HIS A 39 -24.59 26.46 -6.42
CA HIS A 39 -25.98 26.93 -6.34
C HIS A 39 -26.58 26.87 -4.93
N THR A 40 -26.14 25.94 -4.08
CA THR A 40 -26.73 25.74 -2.73
C THR A 40 -25.84 26.24 -1.60
N ALA A 41 -24.55 26.53 -1.88
CA ALA A 41 -23.49 26.76 -0.90
C ALA A 41 -23.32 25.61 0.14
N SER A 42 -23.98 24.47 -0.07
CA SER A 42 -23.94 23.33 0.85
C SER A 42 -22.74 22.45 0.57
N LEU A 43 -21.73 22.53 1.45
CA LEU A 43 -20.56 21.66 1.40
C LEU A 43 -20.95 20.19 1.59
N ILE A 44 -21.91 19.90 2.47
CA ILE A 44 -22.35 18.54 2.80
C ILE A 44 -22.92 17.87 1.56
N LEU A 45 -23.79 18.56 0.82
CA LEU A 45 -24.46 18.00 -0.35
C LEU A 45 -23.46 17.72 -1.49
N SER A 46 -22.48 18.60 -1.65
CA SER A 46 -21.35 18.42 -2.57
C SER A 46 -20.51 17.18 -2.23
N GLN A 47 -20.24 16.94 -0.94
CA GLN A 47 -19.50 15.76 -0.48
C GLN A 47 -20.30 14.46 -0.67
N VAL A 48 -21.61 14.48 -0.42
CA VAL A 48 -22.50 13.31 -0.64
C VAL A 48 -22.41 12.83 -2.10
N VAL A 49 -22.40 13.76 -3.05
CA VAL A 49 -22.25 13.47 -4.48
C VAL A 49 -20.90 12.81 -4.78
N LEU A 50 -19.80 13.33 -4.22
CA LEU A 50 -18.47 12.75 -4.39
C LEU A 50 -18.32 11.36 -3.76
N PHE A 51 -19.00 11.10 -2.65
CA PHE A 51 -18.92 9.81 -1.94
C PHE A 51 -19.91 8.76 -2.43
N ALA A 52 -20.92 9.13 -3.20
CA ALA A 52 -21.92 8.20 -3.75
C ALA A 52 -21.27 6.94 -4.40
N PRO A 53 -20.23 7.05 -5.24
CA PRO A 53 -19.61 5.87 -5.88
C PRO A 53 -18.92 4.92 -4.89
N MET A 54 -18.56 5.40 -3.70
CA MET A 54 -17.91 4.62 -2.66
C MET A 54 -18.94 3.89 -1.79
N VAL A 55 -20.07 4.54 -1.50
CA VAL A 55 -21.11 4.00 -0.60
C VAL A 55 -22.01 2.98 -1.30
N LEU A 56 -22.37 3.21 -2.57
CA LEU A 56 -23.31 2.37 -3.29
C LEU A 56 -22.88 0.91 -3.47
N PRO A 57 -21.60 0.59 -3.77
CA PRO A 57 -21.13 -0.80 -3.81
C PRO A 57 -21.37 -1.56 -2.50
N VAL A 58 -21.34 -0.88 -1.35
CA VAL A 58 -21.56 -1.47 -0.03
C VAL A 58 -23.03 -1.78 0.19
N ILE A 59 -23.90 -0.80 -0.09
CA ILE A 59 -25.36 -0.93 0.11
C ILE A 59 -25.97 -1.91 -0.91
N LEU A 60 -25.52 -1.85 -2.17
CA LEU A 60 -26.09 -2.55 -3.30
C LEU A 60 -25.28 -3.79 -3.70
N VAL A 61 -24.47 -4.36 -2.79
CA VAL A 61 -23.64 -5.54 -3.08
C VAL A 61 -24.44 -6.73 -3.62
N ALA A 62 -25.62 -7.00 -3.03
CA ALA A 62 -26.48 -8.10 -3.43
C ALA A 62 -27.10 -7.94 -4.83
N PRO A 63 -27.75 -6.81 -5.19
CA PRO A 63 -28.25 -6.62 -6.54
C PRO A 63 -27.14 -6.54 -7.58
N ILE A 64 -25.99 -5.93 -7.27
CA ILE A 64 -24.82 -5.91 -8.17
C ILE A 64 -24.35 -7.33 -8.47
N TYR A 65 -24.21 -8.16 -7.42
CA TYR A 65 -23.86 -9.58 -7.58
C TYR A 65 -24.87 -10.32 -8.47
N ARG A 66 -26.18 -10.23 -8.19
CA ARG A 66 -27.21 -10.94 -8.94
C ARG A 66 -27.19 -10.57 -10.43
N LEU A 67 -27.03 -9.29 -10.75
CA LEU A 67 -26.94 -8.82 -12.13
C LEU A 67 -25.66 -9.31 -12.82
N ALA A 68 -24.53 -9.30 -12.09
CA ALA A 68 -23.25 -9.78 -12.60
C ALA A 68 -23.19 -11.30 -12.82
N ASP A 69 -23.99 -12.06 -12.08
CA ASP A 69 -24.11 -13.52 -12.22
C ASP A 69 -25.10 -13.92 -13.33
N TYR A 70 -26.18 -13.15 -13.47
CA TYR A 70 -27.20 -13.37 -14.48
C TYR A 70 -26.72 -12.99 -15.89
N LEU A 71 -26.12 -11.80 -16.05
CA LEU A 71 -25.73 -11.26 -17.35
C LEU A 71 -24.31 -11.69 -17.77
N ALA A 72 -24.14 -12.00 -19.05
CA ALA A 72 -22.82 -12.18 -19.62
C ALA A 72 -22.00 -10.87 -19.55
N PRO A 73 -20.67 -10.92 -19.33
CA PRO A 73 -19.82 -9.73 -19.20
C PRO A 73 -20.00 -8.69 -20.32
N ARG A 74 -20.10 -9.14 -21.58
CA ARG A 74 -20.39 -8.26 -22.73
C ARG A 74 -21.70 -7.49 -22.55
N THR A 75 -22.79 -8.22 -22.32
CA THR A 75 -24.13 -7.65 -22.18
C THR A 75 -24.21 -6.71 -20.98
N LEU A 76 -23.58 -7.09 -19.87
CA LEU A 76 -23.50 -6.26 -18.67
C LEU A 76 -22.78 -4.93 -18.94
N LEU A 77 -21.59 -4.97 -19.54
CA LEU A 77 -20.80 -3.76 -19.79
C LEU A 77 -21.48 -2.84 -20.82
N TRP A 78 -22.01 -3.39 -21.90
CA TRP A 78 -22.72 -2.61 -22.92
C TRP A 78 -24.01 -1.98 -22.38
N SER A 79 -24.86 -2.76 -21.73
CA SER A 79 -26.13 -2.24 -21.18
C SER A 79 -25.90 -1.22 -20.07
N ALA A 80 -24.92 -1.44 -19.18
CA ALA A 80 -24.59 -0.48 -18.12
C ALA A 80 -24.08 0.86 -18.69
N ASN A 81 -23.30 0.85 -19.77
CA ASN A 81 -22.84 2.07 -20.44
C ASN A 81 -23.98 2.81 -21.15
N LEU A 82 -24.89 2.09 -21.83
CA LEU A 82 -26.07 2.72 -22.44
C LEU A 82 -27.02 3.33 -21.40
N LEU A 83 -27.25 2.62 -20.28
CA LEU A 83 -28.03 3.16 -19.17
C LEU A 83 -27.33 4.39 -18.57
N SER A 84 -26.01 4.35 -18.38
CA SER A 84 -25.24 5.49 -17.86
C SER A 84 -25.32 6.69 -18.79
N LEU A 85 -25.27 6.47 -20.11
CA LEU A 85 -25.47 7.49 -21.13
C LEU A 85 -26.85 8.14 -21.00
N GLY A 86 -27.92 7.34 -20.98
CA GLY A 86 -29.29 7.85 -20.87
C GLY A 86 -29.53 8.62 -19.58
N CYS A 87 -29.04 8.09 -18.46
CA CYS A 87 -29.13 8.76 -17.16
C CYS A 87 -28.32 10.05 -17.12
N ALA A 88 -27.10 10.07 -17.66
CA ALA A 88 -26.31 11.29 -17.77
C ALA A 88 -27.03 12.33 -18.63
N ALA A 89 -27.53 11.93 -19.82
CA ALA A 89 -28.26 12.82 -20.71
C ALA A 89 -29.49 13.46 -20.05
N ALA A 90 -30.28 12.65 -19.35
CA ALA A 90 -31.43 13.14 -18.58
C ALA A 90 -30.99 14.09 -17.46
N THR A 91 -30.01 13.69 -16.66
CA THR A 91 -29.52 14.47 -15.51
C THR A 91 -29.03 15.84 -15.95
N TYR A 92 -28.11 15.92 -16.92
CA TYR A 92 -27.55 17.19 -17.39
C TYR A 92 -28.57 18.08 -18.11
N LYS A 93 -29.59 17.50 -18.76
CA LYS A 93 -30.66 18.28 -19.42
C LYS A 93 -31.61 18.92 -18.40
N ILE A 94 -31.92 18.22 -17.32
CA ILE A 94 -32.81 18.72 -16.25
C ILE A 94 -32.05 19.66 -15.29
N LEU A 95 -30.72 19.49 -15.20
CA LEU A 95 -29.83 20.22 -14.29
C LEU A 95 -30.05 21.74 -14.22
N PRO A 96 -30.24 22.47 -15.35
CA PRO A 96 -30.45 23.92 -15.30
C PRO A 96 -31.74 24.36 -14.60
N HIS A 97 -32.72 23.46 -14.46
CA HIS A 97 -34.01 23.74 -13.84
C HIS A 97 -34.12 23.20 -12.40
N HIS A 98 -33.50 22.05 -12.12
CA HIS A 98 -33.56 21.40 -10.82
C HIS A 98 -32.20 20.90 -10.37
N VAL A 99 -31.57 21.63 -9.45
CA VAL A 99 -30.24 21.31 -8.90
C VAL A 99 -30.24 19.98 -8.13
N GLU A 100 -31.35 19.62 -7.50
CA GLU A 100 -31.48 18.40 -6.68
C GLU A 100 -31.29 17.10 -7.47
N VAL A 101 -31.56 17.14 -8.78
CA VAL A 101 -31.43 15.99 -9.70
C VAL A 101 -29.99 15.48 -9.77
N VAL A 102 -29.02 16.31 -9.41
CA VAL A 102 -27.61 15.92 -9.28
C VAL A 102 -27.42 14.73 -8.33
N VAL A 103 -28.13 14.72 -7.20
CA VAL A 103 -27.99 13.65 -6.19
C VAL A 103 -28.49 12.32 -6.77
N LEU A 104 -29.67 12.36 -7.41
CA LEU A 104 -30.24 11.18 -8.07
C LEU A 104 -29.33 10.69 -9.22
N GLY A 105 -28.83 11.61 -10.04
CA GLY A 105 -27.89 11.31 -11.11
C GLY A 105 -26.61 10.65 -10.60
N ALA A 106 -26.02 11.18 -9.52
CA ALA A 106 -24.85 10.60 -8.87
C ALA A 106 -25.12 9.19 -8.31
N VAL A 107 -26.31 8.96 -7.73
CA VAL A 107 -26.70 7.64 -7.24
C VAL A 107 -26.84 6.62 -8.36
N VAL A 108 -27.51 6.98 -9.45
CA VAL A 108 -27.75 6.07 -10.56
C VAL A 108 -26.45 5.77 -11.32
N ILE A 109 -25.70 6.81 -11.69
CA ILE A 109 -24.39 6.65 -12.36
C ILE A 109 -23.39 5.92 -11.45
N GLY A 110 -23.40 6.21 -10.15
CA GLY A 110 -22.61 5.51 -9.12
C GLY A 110 -22.87 4.02 -9.07
N THR A 111 -24.14 3.63 -9.09
CA THR A 111 -24.55 2.22 -9.09
C THR A 111 -24.11 1.52 -10.37
N LEU A 112 -24.25 2.19 -11.52
CA LEU A 112 -23.83 1.64 -12.81
C LEU A 112 -22.30 1.55 -12.93
N ASP A 113 -21.53 2.51 -12.42
CA ASP A 113 -20.06 2.41 -12.36
C ASP A 113 -19.64 1.23 -11.47
N ALA A 114 -20.28 1.05 -10.32
CA ALA A 114 -20.02 -0.10 -9.44
C ALA A 114 -20.27 -1.44 -10.15
N LEU A 115 -21.40 -1.56 -10.85
CA LEU A 115 -21.72 -2.75 -11.66
C LEU A 115 -20.67 -2.98 -12.75
N GLN A 116 -20.23 -1.92 -13.44
CA GLN A 116 -19.17 -2.01 -14.43
C GLN A 116 -17.83 -2.43 -13.80
N ARG A 117 -17.47 -1.93 -12.61
CA ARG A 117 -16.22 -2.32 -11.90
C ARG A 117 -16.18 -3.82 -11.64
N VAL A 118 -17.30 -4.39 -11.20
CA VAL A 118 -17.47 -5.84 -11.04
C VAL A 118 -17.39 -6.55 -12.39
N GLY A 119 -18.17 -6.11 -13.38
CA GLY A 119 -18.24 -6.71 -14.71
C GLY A 119 -16.88 -6.78 -15.43
N ARG A 120 -16.03 -5.78 -15.24
CA ARG A 120 -14.67 -5.74 -15.79
C ARG A 120 -13.77 -6.84 -15.24
N ILE A 121 -13.82 -7.11 -13.94
CA ILE A 121 -13.03 -8.20 -13.34
C ILE A 121 -13.55 -9.56 -13.79
N VAL A 122 -14.88 -9.72 -13.89
CA VAL A 122 -15.48 -10.94 -14.44
C VAL A 122 -15.06 -11.14 -15.90
N ALA A 123 -15.08 -10.07 -16.72
CA ALA A 123 -14.61 -10.09 -18.10
C ALA A 123 -13.15 -10.52 -18.21
N ILE A 124 -12.26 -10.02 -17.34
CA ILE A 124 -10.85 -10.44 -17.32
C ILE A 124 -10.73 -11.95 -17.09
N LYS A 125 -11.49 -12.51 -16.16
CA LYS A 125 -11.48 -13.96 -15.88
C LYS A 125 -12.05 -14.79 -17.03
N CYS A 126 -13.07 -14.29 -17.72
CA CYS A 126 -13.71 -15.00 -18.83
C CYS A 126 -12.89 -14.95 -20.13
N TYR A 127 -12.23 -13.84 -20.44
CA TYR A 127 -11.56 -13.64 -21.73
C TYR A 127 -10.07 -14.02 -21.73
N PHE A 128 -9.42 -14.10 -20.56
CA PHE A 128 -7.98 -14.39 -20.49
C PHE A 128 -7.69 -15.70 -19.71
N PRO A 129 -7.11 -16.73 -20.35
CA PRO A 129 -6.77 -17.99 -19.68
C PRO A 129 -5.61 -17.83 -18.68
N GLY A 130 -5.56 -18.73 -17.68
CA GLY A 130 -4.88 -18.56 -16.38
C GLY A 130 -3.48 -17.94 -16.35
N ALA A 131 -2.58 -18.28 -17.28
CA ALA A 131 -1.22 -17.71 -17.31
C ALA A 131 -1.19 -16.24 -17.77
N GLN A 132 -2.18 -15.79 -18.55
CA GLN A 132 -2.26 -14.43 -19.09
C GLN A 132 -2.98 -13.45 -18.15
N ILE A 133 -3.66 -13.94 -17.09
CA ILE A 133 -4.38 -13.08 -16.13
C ILE A 133 -3.41 -12.09 -15.46
N ALA A 134 -2.23 -12.57 -15.03
CA ALA A 134 -1.25 -11.75 -14.34
C ALA A 134 -0.74 -10.56 -15.18
N SER A 135 -0.65 -10.72 -16.50
CA SER A 135 -0.25 -9.63 -17.41
C SER A 135 -1.44 -8.81 -17.92
N SER A 136 -2.66 -9.35 -17.91
CA SER A 136 -3.86 -8.67 -18.45
C SER A 136 -4.55 -7.76 -17.44
N VAL A 137 -4.52 -8.13 -16.15
CA VAL A 137 -5.03 -7.31 -15.04
C VAL A 137 -4.41 -5.90 -15.01
N PRO A 138 -3.07 -5.73 -14.95
CA PRO A 138 -2.46 -4.40 -14.91
C PRO A 138 -2.78 -3.60 -16.17
N LEU A 139 -2.72 -4.23 -17.35
CA LEU A 139 -2.97 -3.55 -18.61
C LEU A 139 -4.40 -3.00 -18.66
N THR A 140 -5.38 -3.80 -18.27
CA THR A 140 -6.80 -3.43 -18.27
C THR A 140 -7.12 -2.34 -17.25
N LEU A 141 -6.50 -2.39 -16.07
CA LEU A 141 -6.77 -1.46 -14.98
C LEU A 141 -6.00 -0.13 -15.11
N THR A 142 -4.91 -0.05 -15.87
CA THR A 142 -4.19 1.23 -16.12
C THR A 142 -5.10 2.36 -16.61
N ALA A 143 -6.15 2.00 -17.36
CA ALA A 143 -7.17 2.92 -17.83
C ALA A 143 -7.76 3.78 -16.70
N GLN A 144 -7.88 3.25 -15.48
CA GLN A 144 -8.46 3.97 -14.35
C GLN A 144 -7.59 5.14 -13.87
N PHE A 145 -6.26 4.99 -13.94
CA PHE A 145 -5.32 6.03 -13.50
C PHE A 145 -5.20 7.14 -14.53
N ILE A 146 -5.22 6.75 -15.81
CA ILE A 146 -5.26 7.70 -16.93
C ILE A 146 -6.58 8.47 -16.90
N ALA A 147 -7.72 7.77 -16.73
CA ALA A 147 -9.04 8.40 -16.60
C ALA A 147 -9.10 9.40 -15.43
N GLY A 148 -8.60 9.00 -14.25
CA GLY A 148 -8.53 9.89 -13.09
C GLY A 148 -7.66 11.12 -13.32
N GLY A 149 -6.50 10.95 -13.99
CA GLY A 149 -5.63 12.07 -14.37
C GLY A 149 -6.28 13.02 -15.39
N LEU A 150 -6.91 12.47 -16.42
CA LEU A 150 -7.64 13.25 -17.44
C LEU A 150 -8.82 14.01 -16.85
N ALA A 151 -9.57 13.40 -15.93
CA ALA A 151 -10.67 14.06 -15.22
C ALA A 151 -10.19 15.24 -14.36
N GLY A 152 -9.02 15.12 -13.72
CA GLY A 152 -8.41 16.22 -12.97
C GLY A 152 -7.93 17.38 -13.87
N ILE A 153 -7.27 17.06 -14.99
CA ILE A 153 -6.75 18.06 -15.94
C ILE A 153 -7.90 18.79 -16.66
N SER A 154 -8.94 18.07 -17.07
CA SER A 154 -10.11 18.68 -17.72
C SER A 154 -10.76 19.71 -16.79
N LEU A 155 -10.89 19.44 -15.49
CA LEU A 155 -11.41 20.45 -14.57
C LEU A 155 -10.53 21.70 -14.45
N LEU A 156 -9.20 21.55 -14.48
CA LEU A 156 -8.26 22.68 -14.40
C LEU A 156 -8.31 23.56 -15.65
N LEU A 157 -8.43 22.95 -16.84
CA LEU A 157 -8.52 23.67 -18.11
C LEU A 157 -9.87 24.36 -18.30
N PHE A 158 -10.94 23.83 -17.70
CA PHE A 158 -12.31 24.30 -17.93
C PHE A 158 -12.98 24.97 -16.71
N LYS A 159 -12.28 25.13 -15.58
CA LYS A 159 -12.84 25.57 -14.27
C LYS A 159 -13.66 26.88 -14.33
N ALA A 160 -13.39 27.76 -15.29
CA ALA A 160 -14.11 29.03 -15.44
C ALA A 160 -15.23 29.01 -16.51
N ASN A 161 -15.24 28.05 -17.44
CA ASN A 161 -16.09 28.09 -18.64
C ASN A 161 -16.91 26.80 -18.91
N MET A 162 -16.85 25.79 -18.04
CA MET A 162 -17.56 24.53 -18.28
C MET A 162 -19.07 24.66 -18.07
N THR A 163 -19.83 24.77 -19.15
CA THR A 163 -21.30 24.79 -19.12
C THR A 163 -21.88 23.37 -18.96
N PRO A 164 -23.12 23.22 -18.45
CA PRO A 164 -23.79 21.92 -18.39
C PRO A 164 -23.87 21.20 -19.74
N GLY A 165 -24.02 21.96 -20.84
CA GLY A 165 -24.06 21.43 -22.20
C GLY A 165 -22.73 20.85 -22.67
N LEU A 166 -21.60 21.49 -22.33
CA LEU A 166 -20.28 20.96 -22.65
C LEU A 166 -19.96 19.69 -21.84
N ALA A 167 -20.28 19.71 -20.53
CA ALA A 167 -20.13 18.53 -19.67
C ALA A 167 -20.99 17.35 -20.17
N LEU A 168 -22.23 17.62 -20.60
CA LEU A 168 -23.12 16.64 -21.24
C LEU A 168 -22.48 16.03 -22.48
N LEU A 169 -22.00 16.86 -23.41
CA LEU A 169 -21.46 16.42 -24.69
C LEU A 169 -20.24 15.50 -24.49
N ILE A 170 -19.33 15.86 -23.59
CA ILE A 170 -18.16 15.04 -23.24
C ILE A 170 -18.63 13.71 -22.63
N THR A 171 -19.51 13.77 -21.64
CA THR A 171 -19.95 12.58 -20.89
C THR A 171 -20.68 11.58 -21.80
N VAL A 172 -21.61 12.06 -22.63
CA VAL A 172 -22.37 11.22 -23.58
C VAL A 172 -21.47 10.64 -24.66
N SER A 173 -20.49 11.40 -25.15
CA SER A 173 -19.52 10.91 -26.13
C SER A 173 -18.70 9.76 -25.54
N LEU A 174 -18.19 9.92 -24.32
CA LEU A 174 -17.41 8.89 -23.63
C LEU A 174 -18.23 7.63 -23.34
N PHE A 175 -19.47 7.76 -22.84
CA PHE A 175 -20.33 6.58 -22.64
C PHE A 175 -20.75 5.91 -23.95
N SER A 176 -20.92 6.69 -25.04
CA SER A 176 -21.18 6.13 -26.38
C SER A 176 -20.02 5.28 -26.86
N ILE A 177 -18.79 5.80 -26.74
CA ILE A 177 -17.56 5.08 -27.11
C ILE A 177 -17.41 3.83 -26.25
N ALA A 178 -17.65 3.93 -24.93
CA ALA A 178 -17.60 2.79 -24.02
C ALA A 178 -18.64 1.72 -24.37
N ALA A 179 -19.88 2.11 -24.67
CA ALA A 179 -20.94 1.19 -25.08
C ALA A 179 -20.58 0.50 -26.39
N LEU A 180 -20.12 1.24 -27.40
CA LEU A 180 -19.71 0.66 -28.68
C LEU A 180 -18.54 -0.31 -28.51
N ALA A 181 -17.51 0.06 -27.76
CA ALA A 181 -16.37 -0.81 -27.47
C ALA A 181 -16.80 -2.10 -26.72
N ALA A 182 -17.75 -1.98 -25.79
CA ALA A 182 -18.31 -3.12 -25.06
C ALA A 182 -19.15 -4.02 -25.98
N TYR A 183 -19.91 -3.45 -26.91
CA TYR A 183 -20.69 -4.20 -27.89
C TYR A 183 -19.79 -5.04 -28.83
N LEU A 184 -18.64 -4.49 -29.21
CA LEU A 184 -17.64 -5.14 -30.06
C LEU A 184 -16.86 -6.27 -29.35
N LEU A 185 -17.03 -6.47 -28.04
CA LEU A 185 -16.45 -7.61 -27.34
C LEU A 185 -17.09 -8.93 -27.84
N PRO A 186 -16.32 -10.03 -27.90
CA PRO A 186 -16.88 -11.33 -28.27
C PRO A 186 -17.92 -11.80 -27.24
N ALA A 187 -18.92 -12.57 -27.69
CA ALA A 187 -19.82 -13.26 -26.78
C ALA A 187 -19.01 -14.27 -25.96
N PRO A 188 -18.95 -14.15 -24.63
CA PRO A 188 -18.20 -15.11 -23.83
C PRO A 188 -18.92 -16.45 -23.84
N THR A 189 -18.17 -17.55 -23.98
CA THR A 189 -18.67 -18.89 -23.68
C THR A 189 -18.83 -18.98 -22.16
N LYS A 190 -20.08 -19.02 -21.66
CA LYS A 190 -20.33 -19.22 -20.22
C LYS A 190 -19.88 -20.65 -19.89
N PRO A 191 -18.83 -20.86 -19.06
CA PRO A 191 -18.50 -22.21 -18.63
C PRO A 191 -19.66 -22.79 -17.81
N PRO A 192 -19.86 -24.12 -17.83
CA PRO A 192 -20.95 -24.77 -17.10
C PRO A 192 -20.90 -24.40 -15.60
N ILE A 193 -22.07 -24.14 -15.02
CA ILE A 193 -22.21 -23.79 -13.60
C ILE A 193 -21.85 -25.03 -12.78
N THR A 194 -20.64 -25.05 -12.22
CA THR A 194 -20.15 -26.17 -11.38
C THR A 194 -20.46 -26.01 -9.91
N VAL A 195 -20.85 -24.80 -9.46
CA VAL A 195 -21.12 -24.51 -8.04
C VAL A 195 -22.51 -23.91 -7.91
N GLN A 196 -23.42 -24.59 -7.21
CA GLN A 196 -24.69 -24.02 -6.79
C GLN A 196 -24.43 -23.01 -5.67
N VAL A 197 -24.60 -21.73 -5.98
CA VAL A 197 -24.43 -20.65 -5.01
C VAL A 197 -25.68 -20.54 -4.15
N ALA A 198 -25.53 -20.62 -2.81
CA ALA A 198 -26.62 -20.51 -1.85
C ALA A 198 -27.46 -19.22 -2.04
N PRO A 199 -28.77 -19.20 -1.69
CA PRO A 199 -29.66 -18.08 -2.01
C PRO A 199 -29.33 -16.76 -1.28
N ARG A 200 -28.55 -16.82 -0.18
CA ARG A 200 -28.11 -15.63 0.58
C ARG A 200 -26.62 -15.38 0.35
N LEU A 201 -26.26 -14.12 0.08
CA LEU A 201 -24.89 -13.67 -0.24
C LEU A 201 -23.85 -14.12 0.80
N LEU A 202 -24.16 -13.96 2.10
CA LEU A 202 -23.24 -14.32 3.18
C LEU A 202 -23.02 -15.83 3.30
N THR A 203 -24.06 -16.64 3.09
CA THR A 203 -23.94 -18.11 3.14
C THR A 203 -23.16 -18.63 1.93
N ALA A 204 -23.41 -18.04 0.76
CA ALA A 204 -22.69 -18.33 -0.48
C ALA A 204 -21.19 -18.00 -0.38
N LEU A 205 -20.86 -16.85 0.20
CA LEU A 205 -19.47 -16.46 0.46
C LEU A 205 -18.84 -17.42 1.48
N GLY A 206 -19.54 -17.74 2.57
CA GLY A 206 -19.06 -18.63 3.61
C GLY A 206 -18.71 -20.03 3.08
N SER A 207 -19.59 -20.65 2.29
CA SER A 207 -19.34 -21.97 1.69
C SER A 207 -18.14 -21.96 0.75
N LEU A 208 -18.04 -20.93 -0.09
CA LEU A 208 -16.96 -20.79 -1.05
C LEU A 208 -15.60 -20.54 -0.38
N LEU A 209 -15.55 -19.70 0.65
CA LEU A 209 -14.31 -19.45 1.40
C LEU A 209 -13.88 -20.66 2.25
N HIS A 210 -14.84 -21.52 2.61
CA HIS A 210 -14.56 -22.79 3.29
C HIS A 210 -13.97 -23.82 2.31
N GLU A 211 -14.53 -23.92 1.11
CA GLU A 211 -14.07 -24.83 0.05
C GLU A 211 -12.68 -24.45 -0.51
N TYR A 212 -12.40 -23.15 -0.65
CA TYR A 212 -11.15 -22.64 -1.23
C TYR A 212 -10.33 -21.82 -0.19
N PRO A 213 -9.51 -22.46 0.66
CA PRO A 213 -8.76 -21.76 1.72
C PRO A 213 -7.71 -20.77 1.19
N ALA A 214 -7.13 -21.02 0.01
CA ALA A 214 -6.21 -20.09 -0.66
C ALA A 214 -6.91 -18.80 -1.14
N LEU A 215 -8.18 -18.92 -1.56
CA LEU A 215 -9.02 -17.80 -1.99
C LEU A 215 -9.39 -16.91 -0.79
N ARG A 216 -9.70 -17.52 0.35
CA ARG A 216 -9.93 -16.83 1.63
C ARG A 216 -8.76 -15.94 2.03
N LEU A 217 -7.54 -16.47 1.98
CA LEU A 217 -6.35 -15.67 2.30
C LEU A 217 -6.16 -14.53 1.31
N SER A 218 -6.32 -14.79 0.01
CA SER A 218 -6.15 -13.79 -1.05
C SER A 218 -7.18 -12.65 -0.92
N LEU A 219 -8.44 -12.97 -0.61
CA LEU A 219 -9.50 -11.99 -0.40
C LEU A 219 -9.19 -11.09 0.81
N TYR A 220 -8.87 -11.67 1.96
CA TYR A 220 -8.61 -10.88 3.17
C TYR A 220 -7.35 -10.04 3.04
N GLN A 221 -6.27 -10.57 2.47
CA GLN A 221 -5.06 -9.80 2.22
C GLN A 221 -5.34 -8.62 1.30
N PHE A 222 -6.11 -8.82 0.23
CA PHE A 222 -6.51 -7.75 -0.68
C PHE A 222 -7.34 -6.68 0.03
N ILE A 223 -8.41 -7.06 0.74
CA ILE A 223 -9.30 -6.11 1.42
C ILE A 223 -8.53 -5.30 2.46
N VAL A 224 -7.77 -5.95 3.36
CA VAL A 224 -7.04 -5.27 4.44
C VAL A 224 -5.97 -4.33 3.88
N PHE A 225 -5.19 -4.80 2.90
CA PHE A 225 -4.13 -3.99 2.28
C PHE A 225 -4.69 -2.74 1.60
N VAL A 226 -5.65 -2.92 0.69
CA VAL A 226 -6.21 -1.82 -0.10
C VAL A 226 -6.97 -0.85 0.79
N SER A 227 -7.74 -1.34 1.76
CA SER A 227 -8.50 -0.48 2.67
C SER A 227 -7.59 0.44 3.47
N LEU A 228 -6.52 -0.08 4.09
CA LEU A 228 -5.63 0.72 4.94
C LEU A 228 -4.80 1.71 4.14
N PHE A 229 -4.16 1.23 3.07
CA PHE A 229 -3.28 2.08 2.27
C PHE A 229 -4.08 3.10 1.46
N GLN A 230 -5.12 2.68 0.73
CA GLN A 230 -5.91 3.61 -0.06
C GLN A 230 -6.80 4.50 0.81
N GLY A 231 -7.21 4.04 1.98
CA GLY A 231 -7.83 4.87 3.01
C GLY A 231 -6.90 6.00 3.49
N PHE A 232 -5.66 5.67 3.85
CA PHE A 232 -4.65 6.67 4.20
C PHE A 232 -4.37 7.64 3.08
N PHE A 233 -4.25 7.16 1.84
CA PHE A 233 -4.09 8.01 0.66
C PHE A 233 -5.20 9.08 0.59
N ASN A 234 -6.47 8.68 0.77
CA ASN A 234 -7.59 9.61 0.72
C ASN A 234 -7.57 10.68 1.82
N VAL A 235 -7.04 10.34 3.01
CA VAL A 235 -6.84 11.27 4.12
C VAL A 235 -5.65 12.19 3.86
N SER A 236 -4.49 11.61 3.53
CA SER A 236 -3.21 12.31 3.39
C SER A 236 -3.13 13.21 2.16
N ARG A 237 -3.82 12.90 1.05
CA ARG A 237 -3.72 13.69 -0.19
C ARG A 237 -4.12 15.16 -0.03
N VAL A 238 -4.99 15.47 0.93
CA VAL A 238 -5.41 16.84 1.25
C VAL A 238 -4.60 17.36 2.44
N LEU A 239 -4.42 16.55 3.48
CA LEU A 239 -3.80 16.99 4.73
C LEU A 239 -2.29 17.22 4.60
N LEU A 240 -1.59 16.46 3.76
CA LEU A 240 -0.15 16.62 3.57
C LEU A 240 0.19 17.99 2.94
N PRO A 241 -0.37 18.39 1.78
CA PRO A 241 -0.09 19.72 1.24
C PRO A 241 -0.63 20.84 2.14
N ALA A 242 -1.87 20.75 2.60
CA ALA A 242 -2.54 21.88 3.25
C ALA A 242 -2.10 22.11 4.70
N TYR A 243 -1.98 21.04 5.50
CA TYR A 243 -1.77 21.15 6.94
C TYR A 243 -0.33 20.82 7.38
N VAL A 244 0.33 19.88 6.72
CA VAL A 244 1.72 19.50 7.08
C VAL A 244 2.74 20.42 6.41
N LEU A 245 2.53 20.75 5.12
CA LEU A 245 3.46 21.59 4.36
C LEU A 245 3.02 23.06 4.25
N GLY A 246 1.80 23.41 4.70
CA GLY A 246 1.28 24.78 4.66
C GLY A 246 1.08 25.34 3.24
N LEU A 247 0.78 24.49 2.27
CA LEU A 247 0.66 24.83 0.85
C LEU A 247 -0.79 25.08 0.42
N GLY A 248 -0.97 25.92 -0.61
CA GLY A 248 -2.29 26.19 -1.19
C GLY A 248 -2.89 25.02 -1.97
N GLU A 249 -4.17 25.13 -2.34
CA GLU A 249 -4.95 24.05 -3.00
C GLU A 249 -4.34 23.51 -4.29
N VAL A 250 -3.56 24.31 -5.02
CA VAL A 250 -2.85 23.89 -6.24
C VAL A 250 -1.97 22.66 -5.98
N TYR A 251 -1.36 22.59 -4.80
CA TYR A 251 -0.48 21.49 -4.42
C TYR A 251 -1.24 20.20 -4.12
N VAL A 252 -2.51 20.26 -3.69
CA VAL A 252 -3.39 19.08 -3.61
C VAL A 252 -3.63 18.49 -5.00
N GLY A 253 -3.85 19.35 -6.01
CA GLY A 253 -3.95 18.93 -7.41
C GLY A 253 -2.65 18.35 -7.96
N LEU A 254 -1.51 18.96 -7.64
CA LEU A 254 -0.19 18.47 -8.03
C LEU A 254 0.10 17.08 -7.43
N LEU A 255 -0.22 16.88 -6.15
CA LEU A 255 -0.03 15.59 -5.48
C LEU A 255 -0.90 14.49 -6.12
N GLN A 256 -2.12 14.83 -6.55
CA GLN A 256 -2.97 13.92 -7.32
C GLN A 256 -2.36 13.55 -8.68
N ALA A 257 -1.70 14.50 -9.36
CA ALA A 257 -0.98 14.22 -10.59
C ALA A 257 0.22 13.29 -10.36
N VAL A 258 1.00 13.53 -9.29
CA VAL A 258 2.10 12.65 -8.86
C VAL A 258 1.60 11.23 -8.62
N ASN A 259 0.46 11.07 -7.94
CA ASN A 259 -0.19 9.79 -7.71
C ASN A 259 -0.56 9.08 -9.02
N SER A 260 -1.20 9.77 -9.97
CA SER A 260 -1.54 9.19 -11.28
C SER A 260 -0.32 8.72 -12.06
N VAL A 261 0.79 9.48 -12.03
CA VAL A 261 2.04 9.08 -12.68
C VAL A 261 2.66 7.89 -11.97
N ALA A 262 2.75 7.91 -10.64
CA ALA A 262 3.28 6.80 -9.85
C ALA A 262 2.53 5.49 -10.13
N ALA A 263 1.20 5.56 -10.19
CA ALA A 263 0.37 4.40 -10.47
C ALA A 263 0.54 3.86 -11.89
N LEU A 264 0.66 4.74 -12.89
CA LEU A 264 0.94 4.33 -14.25
C LEU A 264 2.31 3.66 -14.39
N VAL A 265 3.35 4.24 -13.78
CA VAL A 265 4.71 3.69 -13.78
C VAL A 265 4.74 2.33 -13.08
N GLY A 266 4.06 2.20 -11.93
CA GLY A 266 3.90 0.94 -11.22
C GLY A 266 3.22 -0.13 -12.08
N ALA A 267 2.12 0.21 -12.74
CA ALA A 267 1.41 -0.72 -13.61
C ALA A 267 2.25 -1.21 -14.79
N VAL A 268 2.98 -0.30 -15.46
CA VAL A 268 3.86 -0.64 -16.58
C VAL A 268 5.01 -1.54 -16.12
N LEU A 269 5.61 -1.25 -14.96
CA LEU A 269 6.66 -2.10 -14.40
C LEU A 269 6.13 -3.48 -14.04
N PHE A 270 4.98 -3.57 -13.37
CA PHE A 270 4.37 -4.86 -13.03
C PHE A 270 4.10 -5.71 -14.28
N TYR A 271 3.60 -5.10 -15.35
CA TYR A 271 3.42 -5.76 -16.64
C TYR A 271 4.74 -6.28 -17.23
N ARG A 272 5.82 -5.48 -17.19
CA ARG A 272 7.15 -5.89 -17.66
C ARG A 272 7.74 -7.03 -16.83
N LEU A 273 7.62 -6.95 -15.50
CA LEU A 273 8.07 -8.01 -14.58
C LEU A 273 7.34 -9.33 -14.85
N GLY A 274 6.02 -9.26 -15.12
CA GLY A 274 5.23 -10.43 -15.51
C GLY A 274 5.72 -11.10 -16.79
N LYS A 275 6.21 -10.35 -17.78
CA LYS A 275 6.84 -10.92 -18.99
C LYS A 275 8.18 -11.57 -18.72
N CYS A 276 8.94 -11.06 -17.76
CA CYS A 276 10.21 -11.63 -17.33
C CYS A 276 10.03 -12.78 -16.32
N ASN A 277 8.79 -13.23 -16.08
CA ASN A 277 8.43 -14.27 -15.11
C ASN A 277 8.84 -13.94 -13.65
N VAL A 278 9.08 -12.66 -13.36
CA VAL A 278 9.37 -12.17 -12.01
C VAL A 278 8.05 -11.77 -11.37
N GLN A 279 7.64 -12.48 -10.32
CA GLN A 279 6.44 -12.13 -9.57
C GLN A 279 6.81 -11.36 -8.31
N PRO A 280 6.43 -10.08 -8.20
CA PRO A 280 6.76 -9.31 -7.03
C PRO A 280 5.92 -9.81 -5.83
N LEU A 281 6.51 -9.79 -4.63
CA LEU A 281 5.89 -10.32 -3.41
C LEU A 281 5.09 -9.23 -2.69
N PRO A 282 3.77 -9.39 -2.45
CA PRO A 282 2.92 -8.33 -1.90
C PRO A 282 3.42 -7.75 -0.58
N MET A 283 3.95 -8.61 0.29
CA MET A 283 4.29 -8.22 1.66
C MET A 283 5.49 -7.27 1.74
N PRO A 284 6.65 -7.58 1.11
CA PRO A 284 7.74 -6.63 0.94
C PRO A 284 7.30 -5.29 0.36
N MET A 285 6.45 -5.31 -0.66
CA MET A 285 6.03 -4.09 -1.34
C MET A 285 5.13 -3.24 -0.46
N ALA A 286 4.25 -3.88 0.31
CA ALA A 286 3.45 -3.22 1.33
C ALA A 286 4.32 -2.59 2.42
N VAL A 287 5.42 -3.25 2.83
CA VAL A 287 6.38 -2.64 3.76
C VAL A 287 7.00 -1.40 3.14
N VAL A 288 7.62 -1.53 1.97
CA VAL A 288 8.33 -0.41 1.34
C VAL A 288 7.38 0.76 1.10
N SER A 289 6.16 0.47 0.62
CA SER A 289 5.10 1.45 0.52
C SER A 289 4.79 2.11 1.88
N GLY A 290 4.64 1.33 2.96
CA GLY A 290 4.37 1.84 4.31
C GLY A 290 5.49 2.74 4.85
N LEU A 291 6.75 2.45 4.55
CA LEU A 291 7.89 3.29 4.93
C LEU A 291 7.85 4.63 4.19
N PHE A 292 7.61 4.60 2.89
CA PHE A 292 7.47 5.82 2.09
C PHE A 292 6.23 6.62 2.47
N MET A 293 5.16 5.96 2.92
CA MET A 293 3.99 6.62 3.50
C MET A 293 4.37 7.42 4.74
N MET A 294 5.18 6.85 5.64
CA MET A 294 5.70 7.54 6.82
C MET A 294 6.63 8.69 6.44
N LEU A 295 7.57 8.45 5.52
CA LEU A 295 8.50 9.49 5.04
C LEU A 295 7.77 10.65 4.36
N ALA A 296 6.72 10.37 3.59
CA ALA A 296 5.92 11.42 2.96
C ALA A 296 5.16 12.23 4.02
N ALA A 297 4.54 11.55 4.98
CA ALA A 297 3.81 12.15 6.09
C ALA A 297 4.70 12.93 7.07
N PHE A 298 6.01 12.69 7.06
CA PHE A 298 6.97 13.39 7.90
C PHE A 298 7.07 14.89 7.57
N GLY A 299 6.90 15.29 6.29
CA GLY A 299 6.72 16.70 5.95
C GLY A 299 7.96 17.58 6.01
N HIS A 300 9.17 17.03 5.83
CA HIS A 300 10.43 17.79 5.98
C HIS A 300 10.56 18.96 5.01
N ASP A 301 10.33 18.68 3.73
CA ASP A 301 10.37 19.63 2.63
C ASP A 301 9.44 19.16 1.51
N ILE A 302 9.02 20.10 0.67
CA ILE A 302 8.05 19.83 -0.40
C ILE A 302 8.57 18.74 -1.34
N GLN A 303 9.85 18.80 -1.73
CA GLN A 303 10.41 17.87 -2.71
C GLN A 303 10.51 16.46 -2.13
N SER A 304 11.07 16.30 -0.93
CA SER A 304 11.20 14.98 -0.29
C SER A 304 9.83 14.36 0.00
N SER A 305 8.86 15.14 0.49
CA SER A 305 7.52 14.63 0.76
C SER A 305 6.83 14.16 -0.52
N TYR A 306 6.95 14.87 -1.63
CA TYR A 306 6.32 14.48 -2.90
C TYR A 306 7.03 13.30 -3.56
N ILE A 307 8.36 13.21 -3.47
CA ILE A 307 9.13 12.05 -3.95
C ILE A 307 8.81 10.81 -3.12
N ALA A 308 8.75 10.95 -1.79
CA ALA A 308 8.34 9.86 -0.91
C ALA A 308 6.89 9.45 -1.20
N TYR A 309 5.99 10.40 -1.46
CA TYR A 309 4.60 10.09 -1.81
C TYR A 309 4.50 9.36 -3.15
N PHE A 310 5.31 9.74 -4.13
CA PHE A 310 5.43 9.01 -5.41
C PHE A 310 5.83 7.56 -5.16
N LEU A 311 6.86 7.32 -4.34
CA LEU A 311 7.35 5.97 -4.05
C LEU A 311 6.34 5.16 -3.23
N TYR A 312 5.63 5.79 -2.29
CA TYR A 312 4.53 5.21 -1.54
C TYR A 312 3.47 4.62 -2.48
N ILE A 313 2.96 5.42 -3.43
CA ILE A 313 1.95 5.00 -4.40
C ILE A 313 2.51 3.97 -5.38
N PHE A 314 3.74 4.17 -5.85
CA PHE A 314 4.38 3.25 -6.78
C PHE A 314 4.47 1.83 -6.21
N PHE A 315 4.96 1.67 -4.98
CA PHE A 315 5.06 0.36 -4.33
C PHE A 315 3.68 -0.19 -3.92
N PHE A 316 2.75 0.69 -3.53
CA PHE A 316 1.36 0.30 -3.27
C PHE A 316 0.75 -0.34 -4.53
N GLU A 317 0.92 0.28 -5.69
CA GLU A 317 0.34 -0.17 -6.96
C GLU A 317 0.89 -1.50 -7.44
N LEU A 318 2.21 -1.68 -7.32
CA LEU A 318 2.80 -2.97 -7.63
C LEU A 318 2.21 -4.09 -6.73
N ALA A 319 1.97 -3.81 -5.44
CA ALA A 319 1.40 -4.78 -4.50
C ALA A 319 -0.09 -5.04 -4.78
N PHE A 320 -0.83 -3.97 -5.08
CA PHE A 320 -2.23 -4.01 -5.49
C PHE A 320 -2.42 -4.93 -6.69
N PHE A 321 -1.62 -4.77 -7.75
CA PHE A 321 -1.73 -5.62 -8.94
C PHE A 321 -1.44 -7.09 -8.66
N LYS A 322 -0.45 -7.37 -7.82
CA LYS A 322 -0.15 -8.75 -7.43
C LYS A 322 -1.32 -9.38 -6.67
N LEU A 323 -1.83 -8.69 -5.65
CA LEU A 323 -2.96 -9.18 -4.85
C LEU A 323 -4.23 -9.34 -5.71
N GLN A 324 -4.50 -8.40 -6.61
CA GLN A 324 -5.61 -8.49 -7.56
C GLN A 324 -5.46 -9.70 -8.49
N ALA A 325 -4.27 -9.90 -9.07
CA ALA A 325 -4.00 -11.01 -9.97
C ALA A 325 -4.14 -12.37 -9.26
N ASP A 326 -3.63 -12.49 -8.03
CA ASP A 326 -3.71 -13.70 -7.22
C ASP A 326 -5.17 -14.02 -6.82
N LEU A 327 -5.95 -12.99 -6.47
CA LEU A 327 -7.38 -13.12 -6.17
C LEU A 327 -8.19 -13.59 -7.39
N VAL A 328 -8.01 -12.95 -8.54
CA VAL A 328 -8.68 -13.34 -9.79
C VAL A 328 -8.25 -14.75 -10.24
N ARG A 329 -6.98 -15.10 -10.07
CA ARG A 329 -6.46 -16.42 -10.44
C ARG A 329 -7.03 -17.53 -9.56
N SER A 330 -7.06 -17.34 -8.25
CA SER A 330 -7.54 -18.32 -7.27
C SER A 330 -9.06 -18.49 -7.27
N THR A 331 -9.81 -17.54 -7.82
CA THR A 331 -11.27 -17.61 -7.90
C THR A 331 -11.73 -18.57 -9.02
N PRO A 332 -12.61 -19.54 -8.75
CA PRO A 332 -13.28 -20.32 -9.80
C PRO A 332 -14.10 -19.42 -10.73
N THR A 333 -14.13 -19.70 -12.03
CA THR A 333 -14.81 -18.82 -13.01
C THR A 333 -16.31 -18.65 -12.71
N SER A 334 -16.97 -19.70 -12.21
CA SER A 334 -18.39 -19.67 -11.81
C SER A 334 -18.67 -18.74 -10.62
N ALA A 335 -17.68 -18.49 -9.76
CA ALA A 335 -17.84 -17.67 -8.57
C ALA A 335 -17.26 -16.26 -8.68
N MET A 336 -16.67 -15.92 -9.84
CA MET A 336 -16.06 -14.61 -10.07
C MET A 336 -17.02 -13.43 -9.85
N PRO A 337 -18.31 -13.47 -10.25
CA PRO A 337 -19.25 -12.38 -9.98
C PRO A 337 -19.46 -12.11 -8.48
N LEU A 338 -19.63 -13.17 -7.68
CA LEU A 338 -19.77 -13.07 -6.22
C LEU A 338 -18.50 -12.49 -5.60
N MET A 339 -17.34 -13.06 -5.95
CA MET A 339 -16.05 -12.63 -5.41
C MET A 339 -15.73 -11.18 -5.75
N ALA A 340 -15.91 -10.76 -7.01
CA ALA A 340 -15.68 -9.38 -7.42
C ALA A 340 -16.61 -8.40 -6.68
N SER A 341 -17.89 -8.75 -6.52
CA SER A 341 -18.87 -7.89 -5.83
C SER A 341 -18.52 -7.71 -4.35
N VAL A 342 -18.22 -8.81 -3.66
CA VAL A 342 -17.81 -8.79 -2.24
C VAL A 342 -16.47 -8.07 -2.07
N GLN A 343 -15.52 -8.30 -2.97
CA GLN A 343 -14.22 -7.63 -2.95
C GLN A 343 -14.37 -6.11 -3.00
N TYR A 344 -15.13 -5.58 -3.95
CA TYR A 344 -15.35 -4.13 -4.08
C TYR A 344 -16.10 -3.56 -2.87
N ALA A 345 -17.19 -4.20 -2.44
CA ALA A 345 -17.94 -3.76 -1.26
C ALA A 345 -17.06 -3.76 0.00
N GLY A 346 -16.27 -4.81 0.21
CA GLY A 346 -15.37 -4.95 1.34
C GLY A 346 -14.26 -3.90 1.36
N VAL A 347 -13.62 -3.64 0.21
CA VAL A 347 -12.62 -2.57 0.09
C VAL A 347 -13.23 -1.20 0.37
N TYR A 348 -14.38 -0.87 -0.22
CA TYR A 348 -14.97 0.45 -0.01
C TYR A 348 -15.46 0.65 1.41
N LEU A 349 -16.03 -0.38 2.06
CA LEU A 349 -16.37 -0.32 3.48
C LEU A 349 -15.11 -0.10 4.34
N GLY A 350 -14.05 -0.84 4.08
CA GLY A 350 -12.77 -0.66 4.77
C GLY A 350 -12.15 0.71 4.53
N MET A 351 -12.24 1.25 3.31
CA MET A 351 -11.80 2.62 2.99
C MET A 351 -12.62 3.67 3.75
N ILE A 352 -13.96 3.54 3.83
CA ILE A 352 -14.80 4.46 4.61
C ILE A 352 -14.36 4.48 6.08
N ILE A 353 -14.18 3.30 6.68
CA ILE A 353 -13.76 3.15 8.08
C ILE A 353 -12.38 3.79 8.30
N THR A 354 -11.43 3.49 7.42
CA THR A 354 -10.06 4.01 7.54
C THR A 354 -9.95 5.49 7.25
N ILE A 355 -10.76 6.05 6.34
CA ILE A 355 -10.83 7.49 6.12
C ILE A 355 -11.36 8.20 7.36
N PHE A 356 -12.44 7.69 7.96
CA PHE A 356 -13.03 8.29 9.15
C PHE A 356 -12.11 8.17 10.37
N ALA A 357 -11.64 6.96 10.67
CA ALA A 357 -10.70 6.70 11.76
C ALA A 357 -9.38 7.46 11.55
N GLY A 358 -8.87 7.49 10.32
CA GLY A 358 -7.67 8.23 9.94
C GLY A 358 -7.84 9.73 10.13
N SER A 359 -8.96 10.32 9.69
CA SER A 359 -9.22 11.75 9.88
C SER A 359 -9.29 12.13 11.36
N ILE A 360 -9.91 11.29 12.18
CA ILE A 360 -9.93 11.45 13.65
C ILE A 360 -8.51 11.35 14.21
N LEU A 361 -7.76 10.30 13.85
CA LEU A 361 -6.38 10.12 14.32
C LEU A 361 -5.49 11.30 13.94
N VAL A 362 -5.56 11.80 12.70
CA VAL A 362 -4.76 12.96 12.28
C VAL A 362 -5.07 14.20 13.12
N LYS A 363 -6.34 14.41 13.49
CA LYS A 363 -6.74 15.52 14.37
C LYS A 363 -6.10 15.44 15.76
N TYR A 364 -5.90 14.24 16.31
CA TYR A 364 -5.40 14.07 17.68
C TYR A 364 -3.90 13.82 17.78
N VAL A 365 -3.31 13.10 16.81
CA VAL A 365 -1.92 12.63 16.89
C VAL A 365 -1.06 13.06 15.69
N GLY A 366 -1.64 13.77 14.72
CA GLY A 366 -0.93 14.24 13.52
C GLY A 366 -0.82 13.20 12.41
N LEU A 367 -0.45 13.67 11.20
CA LEU A 367 -0.40 12.82 9.99
C LEU A 367 0.71 11.78 10.05
N PHE A 368 1.89 12.16 10.55
CA PHE A 368 3.03 11.26 10.69
C PHE A 368 2.72 10.09 11.64
N SER A 369 2.25 10.35 12.85
CA SER A 369 1.91 9.29 13.81
C SER A 369 0.75 8.42 13.33
N THR A 370 -0.23 9.00 12.62
CA THR A 370 -1.31 8.22 11.98
C THR A 370 -0.77 7.24 10.95
N SER A 371 0.22 7.64 10.15
CA SER A 371 0.87 6.75 9.18
C SER A 371 1.54 5.55 9.87
N ILE A 372 2.20 5.78 11.00
CA ILE A 372 2.84 4.72 11.81
C ILE A 372 1.80 3.72 12.32
N ILE A 373 0.70 4.24 12.90
CA ILE A 373 -0.40 3.42 13.43
C ILE A 373 -1.00 2.54 12.33
N PHE A 374 -1.24 3.09 11.13
CA PHE A 374 -1.83 2.35 10.02
C PHE A 374 -0.91 1.24 9.52
N VAL A 375 0.40 1.51 9.40
CA VAL A 375 1.39 0.49 9.04
C VAL A 375 1.44 -0.61 10.10
N ALA A 376 1.54 -0.24 11.38
CA ALA A 376 1.56 -1.20 12.48
C ALA A 376 0.31 -2.10 12.48
N PHE A 377 -0.87 -1.50 12.32
CA PHE A 377 -2.13 -2.22 12.23
C PHE A 377 -2.17 -3.18 11.02
N TYR A 378 -1.69 -2.75 9.84
CA TYR A 378 -1.57 -3.62 8.68
C TYR A 378 -0.67 -4.85 8.98
N PHE A 379 0.47 -4.66 9.64
CA PHE A 379 1.35 -5.77 10.00
C PHE A 379 0.71 -6.73 11.00
N VAL A 380 0.00 -6.23 12.00
CA VAL A 380 -0.71 -7.07 12.98
C VAL A 380 -1.81 -7.87 12.27
N ALA A 381 -2.66 -7.20 11.50
CA ALA A 381 -3.77 -7.83 10.77
C ALA A 381 -3.27 -8.87 9.76
N SER A 382 -2.26 -8.52 8.96
CA SER A 382 -1.69 -9.42 7.95
C SER A 382 -1.02 -10.66 8.55
N ASN A 383 -0.42 -10.56 9.75
CA ASN A 383 0.14 -11.72 10.44
C ASN A 383 -0.91 -12.58 11.11
N ALA A 384 -1.92 -11.99 11.74
CA ALA A 384 -3.05 -12.73 12.30
C ALA A 384 -3.74 -13.59 11.23
N LEU A 385 -3.96 -13.01 10.04
CA LEU A 385 -4.53 -13.72 8.89
C LEU A 385 -3.67 -14.90 8.42
N ARG A 386 -2.33 -14.77 8.50
CA ARG A 386 -1.40 -15.82 8.09
C ARG A 386 -1.28 -16.94 9.12
N THR A 387 -1.40 -16.65 10.41
CA THR A 387 -1.37 -17.67 11.47
C THR A 387 -2.60 -18.56 11.41
N THR A 388 -3.79 -17.99 11.18
CA THR A 388 -5.05 -18.77 11.06
C THR A 388 -5.05 -19.75 9.89
N VAL A 389 -4.30 -19.46 8.82
CA VAL A 389 -4.19 -20.33 7.64
C VAL A 389 -3.06 -21.36 7.79
N ARG A 390 -2.02 -21.07 8.58
CA ARG A 390 -0.87 -21.95 8.78
C ARG A 390 -1.24 -23.26 9.51
N ASP A 391 -2.30 -23.25 10.31
CA ASP A 391 -2.85 -24.46 10.94
C ASP A 391 -3.56 -25.40 9.95
N GLN A 392 -3.82 -24.98 8.71
CA GLN A 392 -4.60 -25.77 7.74
C GLN A 392 -3.85 -26.20 6.46
N GLY A 393 -2.56 -25.92 6.29
CA GLY A 393 -1.87 -26.27 5.05
C GLY A 393 -0.33 -26.34 5.13
N LYS A 394 0.21 -27.52 4.79
CA LYS A 394 1.65 -27.81 4.67
C LYS A 394 2.36 -26.84 3.70
N THR A 395 3.56 -26.43 4.10
CA THR A 395 4.50 -25.54 3.41
C THR A 395 5.11 -26.16 2.15
N THR A 396 4.56 -25.84 0.97
CA THR A 396 5.13 -26.32 -0.30
C THR A 396 4.94 -25.30 -1.43
N CYS A 397 5.70 -24.20 -1.48
CA CYS A 397 5.73 -23.38 -2.71
C CYS A 397 6.92 -22.42 -2.89
N LEU A 398 7.84 -22.30 -1.94
CA LEU A 398 8.88 -21.26 -2.02
C LEU A 398 10.24 -21.72 -2.52
N ASN A 399 10.49 -23.02 -2.65
CA ASN A 399 11.80 -23.53 -3.07
C ASN A 399 12.00 -23.63 -4.59
N ASN A 400 10.97 -23.47 -5.42
CA ASN A 400 11.08 -23.71 -6.86
C ASN A 400 11.28 -22.45 -7.72
N PHE A 401 11.31 -21.24 -7.12
CA PHE A 401 11.30 -19.99 -7.89
C PHE A 401 12.69 -19.49 -8.34
N PHE A 402 13.78 -20.03 -7.77
CA PHE A 402 15.15 -19.60 -8.08
C PHE A 402 15.95 -20.56 -8.97
N LYS A 403 15.31 -21.60 -9.52
CA LYS A 403 15.98 -22.51 -10.46
C LYS A 403 15.68 -22.10 -11.91
N GLU A 404 16.72 -21.50 -12.51
CA GLU A 404 17.10 -21.50 -13.93
C GLU A 404 16.67 -20.39 -14.92
N ASN A 405 17.72 -19.87 -15.56
CA ASN A 405 17.88 -19.45 -16.96
C ASN A 405 17.47 -18.04 -17.39
N ASN A 406 18.24 -17.03 -16.94
CA ASN A 406 18.92 -16.04 -17.79
C ASN A 406 19.62 -14.98 -16.91
N MET A 407 20.93 -15.13 -16.68
CA MET A 407 21.70 -14.18 -15.85
C MET A 407 22.17 -12.98 -16.69
N PRO A 408 21.86 -11.72 -16.31
CA PRO A 408 22.34 -10.54 -17.04
C PRO A 408 23.84 -10.30 -16.83
N THR A 409 24.47 -9.70 -17.82
CA THR A 409 25.90 -9.37 -17.99
C THR A 409 26.57 -8.75 -16.74
N LEU A 410 25.79 -8.13 -15.85
CA LEU A 410 26.22 -7.52 -14.59
C LEU A 410 26.79 -8.50 -13.55
N ALA A 411 26.24 -9.71 -13.46
CA ALA A 411 26.67 -10.74 -12.50
C ALA A 411 28.01 -11.41 -12.87
N ARG A 412 28.58 -11.00 -14.02
CA ARG A 412 29.92 -11.37 -14.49
C ARG A 412 30.98 -10.36 -14.04
N VAL A 413 30.58 -9.10 -13.82
CA VAL A 413 31.45 -8.00 -13.36
C VAL A 413 31.43 -7.88 -11.84
N PHE A 414 30.27 -8.08 -11.20
CA PHE A 414 30.09 -7.95 -9.76
C PHE A 414 29.61 -9.27 -9.14
N PRO A 415 30.49 -10.04 -8.45
CA PRO A 415 30.15 -11.37 -7.92
C PRO A 415 29.03 -11.34 -6.88
N PHE A 416 28.94 -10.26 -6.10
CA PHE A 416 27.93 -10.09 -5.04
C PHE A 416 26.50 -9.96 -5.58
N VAL A 417 26.31 -9.60 -6.86
CA VAL A 417 24.98 -9.49 -7.48
C VAL A 417 24.24 -10.83 -7.49
N ARG A 418 24.98 -11.95 -7.49
CA ARG A 418 24.39 -13.30 -7.36
C ARG A 418 23.89 -13.61 -5.95
N LEU A 419 24.38 -12.86 -4.96
CA LEU A 419 24.06 -12.99 -3.54
C LEU A 419 23.05 -11.92 -3.06
N LEU A 420 22.77 -10.90 -3.88
CA LEU A 420 21.74 -9.91 -3.61
C LEU A 420 20.35 -10.55 -3.74
N ASP A 421 19.66 -10.62 -2.62
CA ASP A 421 18.25 -10.92 -2.54
C ASP A 421 17.52 -9.75 -1.84
N LEU A 422 16.22 -9.88 -1.69
CA LEU A 422 15.40 -8.83 -1.10
C LEU A 422 15.78 -8.51 0.35
N ALA A 423 16.17 -9.52 1.14
CA ALA A 423 16.61 -9.30 2.52
C ALA A 423 17.89 -8.46 2.53
N ASN A 424 18.87 -8.83 1.71
CA ASN A 424 20.15 -8.12 1.63
C ASN A 424 20.00 -6.69 1.08
N ILE A 425 19.10 -6.45 0.12
CA ILE A 425 18.77 -5.09 -0.35
C ILE A 425 18.14 -4.25 0.77
N LEU A 426 17.28 -4.86 1.59
CA LEU A 426 16.66 -4.18 2.71
C LEU A 426 17.69 -3.84 3.79
N THR A 427 18.61 -4.74 4.11
CA THR A 427 19.74 -4.49 5.02
C THR A 427 20.66 -3.39 4.50
N MET A 428 20.93 -3.35 3.18
CA MET A 428 21.68 -2.25 2.55
C MET A 428 20.98 -0.89 2.68
N PHE A 429 19.65 -0.84 2.50
CA PHE A 429 18.88 0.36 2.73
C PHE A 429 18.88 0.76 4.21
N ASN A 430 18.84 -0.23 5.11
CA ASN A 430 18.93 -0.04 6.56
C ASN A 430 20.22 0.69 6.96
N ILE A 431 21.36 0.32 6.35
CA ILE A 431 22.63 1.03 6.54
C ILE A 431 22.54 2.50 6.09
N GLY A 432 21.78 2.80 5.03
CA GLY A 432 21.54 4.18 4.59
C GLY A 432 20.84 5.04 5.66
N LEU A 433 19.97 4.45 6.48
CA LEU A 433 19.28 5.15 7.56
C LEU A 433 20.21 5.55 8.71
N ALA A 434 21.30 4.81 8.96
CA ALA A 434 22.35 5.24 9.89
C ALA A 434 22.97 6.57 9.48
N PHE A 435 23.36 6.69 8.21
CA PHE A 435 23.91 7.95 7.68
C PHE A 435 22.89 9.08 7.77
N GLY A 436 21.62 8.81 7.46
CA GLY A 436 20.53 9.78 7.65
C GLY A 436 20.40 10.24 9.10
N THR A 437 20.50 9.32 10.06
CA THR A 437 20.46 9.61 11.50
C THR A 437 21.58 10.58 11.89
N VAL A 438 22.83 10.28 11.52
CA VAL A 438 23.99 11.14 11.81
C VAL A 438 23.84 12.50 11.11
N TYR A 439 23.41 12.52 9.85
CA TYR A 439 23.18 13.76 9.09
C TYR A 439 22.20 14.70 9.79
N PHE A 440 21.04 14.18 10.24
CA PHE A 440 20.06 15.01 10.94
C PHE A 440 20.51 15.42 12.34
N ALA A 441 21.28 14.57 13.02
CA ALA A 441 21.88 14.93 14.31
C ALA A 441 22.89 16.08 14.18
N LEU A 442 23.71 16.09 13.12
CA LEU A 442 24.62 17.20 12.80
C LEU A 442 23.87 18.51 12.57
N GLN A 443 22.68 18.46 11.96
CA GLN A 443 21.80 19.61 11.78
C GLN A 443 21.00 19.99 13.04
N ARG A 444 21.26 19.36 14.20
CA ARG A 444 20.49 19.54 15.45
C ARG A 444 18.99 19.21 15.31
N ARG A 445 18.59 18.49 14.27
CA ARG A 445 17.20 18.04 14.07
C ARG A 445 17.01 16.66 14.72
N PHE A 446 16.97 16.64 16.05
CA PHE A 446 17.01 15.39 16.82
C PHE A 446 15.77 14.51 16.67
N VAL A 447 14.58 15.10 16.48
CA VAL A 447 13.33 14.37 16.16
C VAL A 447 13.50 13.52 14.91
N LEU A 448 14.14 14.07 13.89
CA LEU A 448 14.44 13.41 12.62
C LEU A 448 15.45 12.29 12.78
N ALA A 449 16.53 12.55 13.49
CA ALA A 449 17.52 11.54 13.82
C ALA A 449 16.90 10.37 14.60
N ALA A 450 16.06 10.65 15.59
CA ALA A 450 15.32 9.65 16.35
C ALA A 450 14.39 8.82 15.46
N THR A 451 13.72 9.48 14.51
CA THR A 451 12.83 8.81 13.54
C THR A 451 13.60 7.86 12.63
N MET A 452 14.75 8.29 12.11
CA MET A 452 15.58 7.46 11.21
C MET A 452 16.13 6.22 11.92
N ILE A 453 16.61 6.35 13.16
CA ILE A 453 17.14 5.20 13.90
C ILE A 453 16.04 4.27 14.42
N CYS A 454 14.85 4.79 14.75
CA CYS A 454 13.68 3.96 15.03
C CYS A 454 13.26 3.16 13.78
N LEU A 455 13.24 3.80 12.62
CA LEU A 455 12.94 3.15 11.34
C LEU A 455 13.96 2.05 11.04
N ALA A 456 15.24 2.31 11.29
CA ALA A 456 16.30 1.32 11.14
C ALA A 456 16.08 0.09 12.03
N ALA A 457 15.69 0.31 13.30
CA ALA A 457 15.37 -0.76 14.24
C ALA A 457 14.16 -1.61 13.78
N MET A 458 13.15 -0.99 13.18
CA MET A 458 11.99 -1.70 12.65
C MET A 458 12.33 -2.53 11.40
N LEU A 459 13.19 -2.01 10.53
CA LEU A 459 13.62 -2.69 9.31
C LEU A 459 14.48 -3.92 9.57
N ASP A 460 15.32 -3.88 10.60
CA ASP A 460 16.21 -4.98 11.03
C ASP A 460 15.44 -6.22 11.54
N PHE A 461 14.28 -6.00 12.16
CA PHE A 461 13.40 -7.13 12.49
C PHE A 461 12.76 -7.75 11.25
N LEU A 462 12.57 -6.95 10.20
CA LEU A 462 11.87 -7.35 9.00
C LEU A 462 12.77 -8.10 8.02
N ASP A 463 13.97 -7.60 7.70
CA ASP A 463 14.93 -8.31 6.83
C ASP A 463 15.32 -9.67 7.43
N GLY A 464 15.58 -9.73 8.73
CA GLY A 464 15.84 -10.98 9.45
C GLY A 464 14.64 -11.94 9.41
N HIS A 465 13.40 -11.44 9.48
CA HIS A 465 12.20 -12.27 9.31
C HIS A 465 12.07 -12.79 7.88
N ILE A 466 12.33 -11.94 6.88
CA ILE A 466 12.26 -12.29 5.47
C ILE A 466 13.31 -13.37 5.14
N ALA A 467 14.56 -13.17 5.55
CA ALA A 467 15.64 -14.12 5.34
C ALA A 467 15.33 -15.50 5.96
N ARG A 468 14.82 -15.53 7.20
CA ARG A 468 14.49 -16.79 7.88
C ARG A 468 13.31 -17.54 7.25
N ARG A 469 12.34 -16.82 6.69
CA ARG A 469 11.07 -17.38 6.20
C ARG A 469 11.12 -17.76 4.73
N TYR A 470 11.93 -17.07 3.93
CA TYR A 470 11.94 -17.20 2.47
C TYR A 470 13.23 -17.83 1.93
N LEU A 471 14.32 -17.90 2.70
CA LEU A 471 15.58 -18.52 2.28
C LEU A 471 15.83 -19.86 2.96
N ALA A 472 16.23 -20.86 2.18
CA ALA A 472 16.69 -22.13 2.71
C ALA A 472 17.85 -21.93 3.69
N ALA A 473 17.86 -22.70 4.79
CA ALA A 473 18.82 -22.55 5.89
C ALA A 473 20.29 -22.63 5.43
N ASN A 474 20.56 -23.40 4.36
CA ASN A 474 21.90 -23.66 3.82
C ASN A 474 22.17 -22.91 2.49
N SER A 475 21.43 -21.84 2.19
CA SER A 475 21.67 -21.04 0.97
C SER A 475 22.84 -20.07 1.16
N ALA A 476 23.66 -19.90 0.11
CA ALA A 476 24.78 -18.96 0.11
C ALA A 476 24.32 -17.51 0.36
N GLN A 477 23.12 -17.14 -0.11
CA GLN A 477 22.50 -15.83 0.15
C GLN A 477 22.24 -15.58 1.64
N ARG A 478 21.77 -16.61 2.36
CA ARG A 478 21.49 -16.49 3.80
C ARG A 478 22.76 -16.43 4.64
N ALA A 479 23.82 -17.11 4.23
CA ALA A 479 25.14 -17.00 4.86
C ALA A 479 25.74 -15.59 4.67
N PHE A 480 25.69 -15.07 3.44
CA PHE A 480 26.11 -13.70 3.14
C PHE A 480 25.28 -12.66 3.91
N GLY A 481 23.95 -12.82 3.90
CA GLY A 481 23.03 -11.95 4.62
C GLY A 481 23.28 -11.92 6.12
N LYS A 482 23.65 -13.05 6.74
CA LYS A 482 23.99 -13.08 8.18
C LYS A 482 25.19 -12.19 8.52
N HIS A 483 26.21 -12.14 7.65
CA HIS A 483 27.35 -11.23 7.84
C HIS A 483 26.94 -9.77 7.62
N LEU A 484 26.18 -9.51 6.55
CA LEU A 484 25.70 -8.17 6.22
C LEU A 484 24.82 -7.58 7.34
N ASP A 485 23.93 -8.40 7.91
CA ASP A 485 23.07 -8.11 9.07
C ASP A 485 23.90 -7.69 10.29
N SER A 486 24.96 -8.44 10.62
CA SER A 486 25.86 -8.09 11.74
C SER A 486 26.61 -6.76 11.51
N PHE A 487 26.98 -6.44 10.26
CA PHE A 487 27.58 -5.15 9.94
C PHE A 487 26.57 -4.00 10.03
N ALA A 488 25.34 -4.22 9.58
CA ALA A 488 24.25 -3.26 9.69
C ALA A 488 23.90 -2.99 11.16
N ASP A 489 23.76 -4.04 11.98
CA ASP A 489 23.54 -3.98 13.44
C ASP A 489 24.59 -3.09 14.14
N LEU A 490 25.87 -3.30 13.81
CA LEU A 490 26.99 -2.54 14.38
C LEU A 490 26.92 -1.07 13.97
N LEU A 491 26.72 -0.80 12.68
CA LEU A 491 26.64 0.57 12.15
C LEU A 491 25.43 1.32 12.70
N ASN A 492 24.25 0.71 12.65
CA ASN A 492 22.97 1.33 12.96
C ASN A 492 22.76 1.54 14.46
N PHE A 493 23.10 0.55 15.29
CA PHE A 493 22.71 0.59 16.70
C PHE A 493 23.87 0.74 17.66
N SER A 494 25.09 0.86 17.13
CA SER A 494 26.27 1.08 17.96
C SER A 494 27.07 2.29 17.54
N ILE A 495 27.58 2.30 16.31
CA ILE A 495 28.41 3.40 15.80
C ILE A 495 27.57 4.67 15.65
N THR A 496 26.37 4.57 15.07
CA THR A 496 25.49 5.73 14.89
C THR A 496 25.10 6.40 16.21
N PRO A 497 24.58 5.68 17.24
CA PRO A 497 24.34 6.28 18.56
C PRO A 497 25.60 6.88 19.19
N ALA A 498 26.75 6.21 19.10
CA ALA A 498 28.02 6.71 19.63
C ALA A 498 28.42 8.05 18.98
N LEU A 499 28.29 8.18 17.66
CA LEU A 499 28.54 9.43 16.95
C LEU A 499 27.56 10.53 17.37
N VAL A 500 26.27 10.20 17.49
CA VAL A 500 25.26 11.19 17.92
C VAL A 500 25.51 11.65 19.35
N ILE A 501 25.92 10.76 20.27
CA ILE A 501 26.33 11.14 21.63
C ILE A 501 27.48 12.15 21.59
N LEU A 502 28.50 11.94 20.75
CA LEU A 502 29.63 12.86 20.61
C LEU A 502 29.26 14.20 19.95
N ILE A 503 28.20 14.23 19.14
CA ILE A 503 27.62 15.48 18.59
C ILE A 503 26.88 16.25 19.69
N LEU A 504 26.28 15.53 20.65
CA LEU A 504 25.50 16.10 21.75
C LEU A 504 26.37 16.61 22.89
N ASP A 505 27.42 15.87 23.26
CA ASP A 505 28.31 16.18 24.36
C ASP A 505 29.75 15.77 24.03
N GLN A 506 30.69 16.70 24.21
CA GLN A 506 32.12 16.51 23.94
C GLN A 506 32.93 16.20 25.21
N SER A 507 32.25 15.90 26.32
CA SER A 507 32.89 15.52 27.58
C SER A 507 33.66 14.19 27.49
N LEU A 508 34.61 14.00 28.42
CA LEU A 508 35.29 12.72 28.58
C LEU A 508 34.28 11.59 28.89
N SER A 509 33.23 11.86 29.66
CA SER A 509 32.17 10.89 29.96
C SER A 509 31.39 10.46 28.71
N ALA A 510 31.08 11.39 27.81
CA ALA A 510 30.42 11.07 26.54
C ALA A 510 31.32 10.20 25.64
N THR A 511 32.62 10.51 25.62
CA THR A 511 33.61 9.72 24.89
C THR A 511 33.73 8.30 25.45
N LEU A 512 33.81 8.16 26.77
CA LEU A 512 33.85 6.85 27.42
C LEU A 512 32.57 6.05 27.15
N ALA A 513 31.39 6.67 27.26
CA ALA A 513 30.12 6.00 26.96
C ALA A 513 30.04 5.52 25.51
N ALA A 514 30.46 6.35 24.55
CA ALA A 514 30.51 6.01 23.13
C ALA A 514 31.44 4.80 22.86
N VAL A 515 32.64 4.81 23.45
CA VAL A 515 33.61 3.70 23.33
C VAL A 515 33.06 2.43 23.97
N THR A 516 32.52 2.53 25.18
CA THR A 516 31.90 1.38 25.88
C THR A 516 30.83 0.75 25.01
N LEU A 517 29.91 1.55 24.46
CA LEU A 517 28.81 1.08 23.65
C LEU A 517 29.28 0.31 22.41
N VAL A 518 30.24 0.85 21.67
CA VAL A 518 30.82 0.19 20.48
C VAL A 518 31.56 -1.09 20.86
N PHE A 519 32.38 -1.07 21.91
CA PHE A 519 33.15 -2.24 22.35
C PHE A 519 32.23 -3.38 22.81
N THR A 520 31.22 -3.05 23.61
CA THR A 520 30.24 -4.04 24.09
C THR A 520 29.43 -4.65 22.94
N ALA A 521 29.10 -3.86 21.92
CA ALA A 521 28.38 -4.35 20.75
C ALA A 521 29.23 -5.30 19.91
N ILE A 522 30.51 -5.00 19.69
CA ILE A 522 31.44 -5.88 18.97
C ILE A 522 31.57 -7.23 19.70
N LEU A 523 31.74 -7.20 21.03
CA LEU A 523 31.83 -8.42 21.84
C LEU A 523 30.55 -9.24 21.74
N ARG A 524 29.38 -8.60 21.86
CA ARG A 524 28.09 -9.26 21.76
C ARG A 524 27.85 -9.89 20.38
N LEU A 525 28.07 -9.12 19.30
CA LEU A 525 27.88 -9.60 17.91
C LEU A 525 28.84 -10.76 17.59
N SER A 526 30.07 -10.71 18.10
CA SER A 526 31.03 -11.80 17.99
C SER A 526 30.57 -13.07 18.73
N LEU A 527 30.05 -12.92 19.96
CA LEU A 527 29.53 -14.05 20.75
C LEU A 527 28.30 -14.70 20.10
N PHE A 528 27.45 -13.89 19.46
CA PHE A 528 26.28 -14.36 18.71
C PHE A 528 26.66 -15.12 17.43
N GLY A 529 27.85 -14.85 16.87
CA GLY A 529 28.40 -15.57 15.73
C GLY A 529 28.83 -17.02 16.04
N MET A 530 29.12 -17.34 17.30
CA MET A 530 29.68 -18.63 17.70
C MET A 530 28.63 -19.76 17.79
N PRO A 531 28.93 -20.97 17.26
CA PRO A 531 28.07 -22.15 17.45
C PRO A 531 27.99 -22.56 18.93
N GLY A 532 26.80 -22.90 19.43
CA GLY A 532 26.61 -23.49 20.76
C GLY A 532 26.16 -22.54 21.89
N THR A 533 26.20 -21.22 21.69
CA THR A 533 25.77 -20.21 22.70
C THR A 533 24.24 -20.02 22.78
N SER A 534 23.47 -20.67 21.89
CA SER A 534 22.01 -20.47 21.74
C SER A 534 21.14 -21.63 22.24
N ALA A 535 21.68 -22.52 23.10
CA ALA A 535 21.01 -23.76 23.53
C ALA A 535 19.77 -23.59 24.45
N GLY A 536 19.18 -22.39 24.54
CA GLY A 536 18.10 -22.09 25.49
C GLY A 536 17.16 -20.95 25.10
N GLY A 537 16.61 -20.97 23.88
CA GLY A 537 15.34 -20.29 23.52
C GLY A 537 15.23 -18.76 23.65
N GLY A 538 16.29 -18.03 23.98
CA GLY A 538 16.29 -16.57 24.17
C GLY A 538 17.63 -15.91 23.84
N TYR A 539 17.68 -14.58 23.85
CA TYR A 539 18.93 -13.82 23.69
C TYR A 539 19.66 -13.72 25.04
N GLN A 540 20.99 -13.85 25.01
CA GLN A 540 21.85 -13.55 26.16
C GLN A 540 22.37 -12.11 26.01
N GLY A 541 22.10 -11.28 27.01
CA GLY A 541 22.33 -9.83 26.98
C GLY A 541 21.24 -9.07 26.22
N LEU A 542 21.29 -7.74 26.26
CA LEU A 542 20.36 -6.86 25.55
C LEU A 542 20.64 -6.81 24.03
N PRO A 543 19.65 -7.09 23.16
CA PRO A 543 19.84 -6.90 21.73
C PRO A 543 20.16 -5.48 21.24
N THR A 544 21.04 -5.39 20.24
CA THR A 544 21.49 -4.16 19.56
C THR A 544 20.31 -3.41 18.94
N THR A 545 19.38 -4.13 18.33
CA THR A 545 18.12 -3.55 17.85
C THR A 545 17.31 -2.87 18.95
N TYR A 546 17.22 -3.48 20.14
CA TYR A 546 16.55 -2.83 21.28
C TYR A 546 17.34 -1.64 21.79
N SER A 547 18.68 -1.67 21.80
CA SER A 547 19.47 -0.49 22.17
C SER A 547 19.27 0.66 21.21
N GLY A 548 19.15 0.38 19.90
CA GLY A 548 18.81 1.38 18.89
C GLY A 548 17.43 2.02 19.14
N PHE A 549 16.44 1.22 19.48
CA PHE A 549 15.10 1.71 19.81
C PHE A 549 15.06 2.54 21.10
N VAL A 550 15.75 2.09 22.15
CA VAL A 550 15.90 2.86 23.41
C VAL A 550 16.58 4.20 23.14
N PHE A 551 17.63 4.20 22.30
CA PHE A 551 18.30 5.43 21.89
C PHE A 551 17.35 6.37 21.11
N ALA A 552 16.51 5.82 20.22
CA ALA A 552 15.51 6.61 19.49
C ALA A 552 14.54 7.34 20.44
N LEU A 553 14.03 6.63 21.45
CA LEU A 553 13.15 7.23 22.46
C LEU A 553 13.88 8.26 23.32
N ALA A 554 15.13 7.98 23.68
CA ALA A 554 15.96 8.90 24.46
C ALA A 554 16.24 10.21 23.69
N LEU A 555 16.47 10.10 22.39
CA LEU A 555 16.72 11.25 21.53
C LEU A 555 15.44 12.10 21.33
N MET A 556 14.26 11.48 21.31
CA MET A 556 12.97 12.19 21.31
C MET A 556 12.77 13.02 22.58
N GLY A 557 13.00 12.45 23.76
CA GLY A 557 12.81 13.20 25.02
C GLY A 557 13.81 14.34 25.20
N LEU A 558 15.07 14.17 24.73
CA LEU A 558 16.04 15.26 24.65
C LEU A 558 15.55 16.37 23.70
N SER A 559 15.03 16.00 22.53
CA SER A 559 14.57 16.97 21.52
C SER A 559 13.41 17.85 22.01
N ALA A 560 12.61 17.32 22.92
CA ALA A 560 11.52 18.03 23.58
C ALA A 560 11.95 18.79 24.86
N GLY A 561 13.25 18.74 25.22
CA GLY A 561 13.80 19.51 26.35
C GLY A 561 13.50 18.93 27.74
N HIS A 562 13.03 17.69 27.85
CA HIS A 562 12.73 17.09 29.16
C HIS A 562 13.98 16.75 29.99
N TYR A 563 15.10 16.47 29.33
CA TYR A 563 16.39 16.20 29.96
C TYR A 563 17.54 16.56 29.02
N GLY A 564 18.72 16.80 29.59
CA GLY A 564 19.93 17.14 28.84
C GLY A 564 20.72 15.94 28.30
N ALA A 565 21.74 16.22 27.49
CA ALA A 565 22.59 15.21 26.85
C ALA A 565 23.24 14.23 27.83
N GLY A 566 23.56 14.66 29.06
CA GLY A 566 24.16 13.81 30.10
C GLY A 566 23.29 12.60 30.47
N VAL A 567 21.96 12.72 30.39
CA VAL A 567 21.05 11.58 30.65
C VAL A 567 21.17 10.53 29.55
N ILE A 568 21.28 10.95 28.29
CA ILE A 568 21.51 10.03 27.16
C ILE A 568 22.87 9.35 27.32
N VAL A 569 23.92 10.09 27.68
CA VAL A 569 25.27 9.53 27.91
C VAL A 569 25.21 8.42 28.97
N GLY A 570 24.61 8.69 30.13
CA GLY A 570 24.48 7.72 31.21
C GLY A 570 23.62 6.50 30.83
N LEU A 571 22.48 6.74 30.17
CA LEU A 571 21.59 5.69 29.69
C LEU A 571 22.31 4.78 28.69
N MET A 572 23.07 5.35 27.76
CA MET A 572 23.73 4.58 26.71
C MET A 572 24.96 3.82 27.20
N ALA A 573 25.67 4.34 28.20
CA ALA A 573 26.69 3.57 28.91
C ALA A 573 26.07 2.35 29.62
N LEU A 574 24.95 2.54 30.32
CA LEU A 574 24.22 1.43 30.97
C LEU A 574 23.74 0.39 29.95
N VAL A 575 23.17 0.85 28.84
CA VAL A 575 22.73 -0.03 27.74
C VAL A 575 23.89 -0.85 27.18
N GLY A 576 25.07 -0.25 26.97
CA GLY A 576 26.28 -0.96 26.56
C GLY A 576 26.64 -2.09 27.52
N ILE A 577 26.67 -1.81 28.82
CA ILE A 577 26.93 -2.85 29.85
C ILE A 577 25.90 -3.98 29.74
N LEU A 578 24.61 -3.64 29.64
CA LEU A 578 23.52 -4.62 29.52
C LEU A 578 23.65 -5.54 28.30
N GLN A 579 24.28 -5.10 27.20
CA GLN A 579 24.49 -5.94 26.01
C GLN A 579 25.36 -7.17 26.28
N VAL A 580 26.28 -7.10 27.25
CA VAL A 580 27.25 -8.18 27.55
C VAL A 580 26.87 -8.97 28.82
N THR A 581 25.78 -8.58 29.49
CA THR A 581 25.30 -9.31 30.67
C THR A 581 24.73 -10.69 30.34
N SER A 582 24.69 -11.57 31.33
CA SER A 582 24.05 -12.90 31.23
C SER A 582 22.52 -12.88 31.31
N LEU A 583 21.89 -11.69 31.23
CA LEU A 583 20.43 -11.53 31.26
C LEU A 583 19.80 -12.24 30.07
N ARG A 584 18.80 -13.08 30.33
CA ARG A 584 18.07 -13.79 29.26
C ARG A 584 16.83 -13.01 28.88
N ILE A 585 16.79 -12.53 27.63
CA ILE A 585 15.64 -11.81 27.09
C ILE A 585 14.84 -12.75 26.18
N PRO A 586 13.52 -12.94 26.42
CA PRO A 586 12.68 -13.79 25.59
C PRO A 586 12.62 -13.26 24.15
N LYS A 587 12.62 -14.18 23.19
CA LYS A 587 12.56 -13.85 21.76
C LYS A 587 11.11 -13.69 21.31
N TYR A 588 10.71 -12.46 21.05
CA TYR A 588 9.40 -12.15 20.47
C TYR A 588 9.39 -12.27 18.95
N GLY A 589 8.20 -12.50 18.38
CA GLY A 589 8.02 -12.55 16.92
C GLY A 589 8.21 -11.18 16.28
N ALA A 590 8.99 -11.11 15.20
CA ALA A 590 9.33 -9.86 14.51
C ALA A 590 8.13 -8.92 14.26
N PRO A 591 6.94 -9.38 13.81
CA PRO A 591 5.83 -8.47 13.59
C PRO A 591 5.26 -7.84 14.88
N SER A 592 5.22 -8.61 15.96
CA SER A 592 4.77 -8.14 17.27
C SER A 592 5.74 -7.09 17.82
N THR A 593 7.05 -7.31 17.65
CA THR A 593 8.09 -6.36 18.06
C THR A 593 8.02 -5.06 17.26
N VAL A 594 7.88 -5.15 15.93
CA VAL A 594 7.77 -3.96 15.06
C VAL A 594 6.52 -3.15 15.38
N ALA A 595 5.38 -3.81 15.61
CA ALA A 595 4.14 -3.13 16.01
C ALA A 595 4.27 -2.44 17.37
N CYS A 596 4.94 -3.09 18.34
CA CYS A 596 5.21 -2.50 19.65
C CYS A 596 6.12 -1.26 19.53
N PHE A 597 7.20 -1.33 18.76
CA PHE A 597 8.10 -0.19 18.53
C PHE A 597 7.36 0.98 17.88
N ALA A 598 6.60 0.69 16.82
CA ALA A 598 5.78 1.69 16.14
C ALA A 598 4.80 2.38 17.10
N MET A 599 4.13 1.59 17.95
CA MET A 599 3.18 2.12 18.93
C MET A 599 3.87 2.98 20.00
N LEU A 600 4.96 2.48 20.60
CA LEU A 600 5.69 3.20 21.64
C LEU A 600 6.35 4.48 21.12
N PHE A 601 6.91 4.46 19.91
CA PHE A 601 7.46 5.64 19.27
C PHE A 601 6.36 6.63 18.85
N GLY A 602 5.21 6.13 18.39
CA GLY A 602 4.02 6.95 18.15
C GLY A 602 3.51 7.62 19.43
N LEU A 603 3.50 6.91 20.56
CA LEU A 603 3.12 7.47 21.85
C LEU A 603 4.15 8.49 22.37
N SER A 604 5.44 8.23 22.19
CA SER A 604 6.49 9.17 22.63
C SER A 604 6.46 10.46 21.84
N THR A 605 6.18 10.42 20.53
CA THR A 605 5.99 11.64 19.73
C THR A 605 4.78 12.46 20.20
N ILE A 606 3.67 11.82 20.58
CA ILE A 606 2.49 12.49 21.15
C ILE A 606 2.82 13.14 22.50
N TYR A 607 3.57 12.43 23.36
CA TYR A 607 3.87 12.90 24.71
C TYR A 607 4.91 14.03 24.74
N PHE A 608 5.97 13.91 23.94
CA PHE A 608 7.12 14.82 23.97
C PHE A 608 6.94 16.06 23.09
N HIS A 609 6.16 15.99 22.01
CA HIS A 609 5.82 17.16 21.19
C HIS A 609 4.31 17.39 21.23
N PRO A 610 3.77 18.03 22.29
CA PRO A 610 2.45 18.63 22.23
C PRO A 610 2.55 19.79 21.22
N TRP A 611 1.91 19.60 20.07
CA TRP A 611 1.90 20.55 18.95
C TRP A 611 1.28 21.89 19.33
#